data_AF-A0AAW2BEG8-F1
#
_entry.id   AF-A0AAW2BEG8-F1
#
_cell.length_a   1.000
_cell.length_b   1.000
_cell.length_c   1.000
_cell.angle_alpha   90.00
_cell.angle_beta   90.00
_cell.angle_gamma   90.00
#
_symmetry.space_group_name_H-M   'P 1'
#
loop_
_entity.id
_entity.type
_entity.pdbx_description
1 polymer ?
#
loop_
_entity_poly.entity_id
_entity_poly.type
_entity_poly.pdbx_seq_one_letter_code
_entity_poly.pdbx_strand_id
1 'polypeptide(L)'
;MHLVGWNKVTNPISLGGLRILDMKARNAALLGKLCWLIASSSKMSWAQMLNCKYLTPHRLRGNFRNQAASRIWIACKEGRTIFNKGLRWSIANGESVSAWTDFSLPSGPLRQQIEGIPSAANPSHEDKLIWAFSKDGSFSLNSAYLLAKGFNLWNLGTSLHQWVWKVHISPRIKFFIWLCAHRSVPTKEVLGSRGLNLDPTCELCSEGSESIIHTLRDCRVAQAVAKGTSSICLKKEVEYFAIVPNEPNKPSRVQVQVKWNKPSTGWVKLNTDGTMYGNPSKVGGGGVLRSCSGDWIGGFARKMGSTSSTVAELWALKDELAMAMQMGIENICIEMDAEFIVQLVSRPSMANLMLEPLLSDCRNLIQTFPNSLVVHVFREANGCANRLARMGAELDEHLTRPTSFATTIDDANTGGQ
;
A
#
# COMPACT_ATOMS: atom_id res chain seq x y z
N MET A 1 -8.70 -8.39 13.68
CA MET A 1 -7.41 -9.08 13.39
C MET A 1 -7.13 -10.28 14.32
N HIS A 2 -7.89 -10.45 15.41
CA HIS A 2 -7.67 -11.48 16.45
C HIS A 2 -7.81 -12.94 15.99
N LEU A 3 -8.35 -13.20 14.80
CA LEU A 3 -8.59 -14.56 14.29
C LEU A 3 -7.50 -15.07 13.32
N VAL A 4 -6.53 -14.23 12.96
CA VAL A 4 -5.36 -14.61 12.14
C VAL A 4 -4.09 -14.42 12.97
N GLY A 5 -3.26 -15.46 13.08
CA GLY A 5 -2.02 -15.41 13.84
C GLY A 5 -1.04 -14.35 13.32
N TRP A 6 -0.36 -13.66 14.24
CA TRP A 6 0.60 -12.58 13.95
C TRP A 6 1.69 -12.98 12.94
N ASN A 7 2.12 -14.24 12.96
CA ASN A 7 3.09 -14.80 12.02
C ASN A 7 2.63 -14.72 10.56
N LYS A 8 1.32 -14.89 10.30
CA LYS A 8 0.73 -14.79 8.95
C LYS A 8 0.52 -13.34 8.54
N VAL A 9 0.07 -12.51 9.48
CA VAL A 9 -0.14 -11.07 9.26
C VAL A 9 1.15 -10.37 8.84
N THR A 10 2.28 -10.74 9.44
CA THR A 10 3.58 -10.10 9.21
C THR A 10 4.33 -10.59 7.97
N ASN A 11 3.72 -11.49 7.20
CA ASN A 11 4.31 -11.92 5.94
C ASN A 11 4.22 -10.82 4.86
N PRO A 12 5.12 -10.85 3.86
CA PRO A 12 4.98 -10.01 2.68
C PRO A 12 3.63 -10.21 1.99
N ILE A 13 3.17 -9.19 1.26
CA ILE A 13 1.98 -9.27 0.40
C ILE A 13 2.13 -10.41 -0.62
N SER A 14 3.34 -10.62 -1.16
CA SER A 14 3.64 -11.72 -2.08
C SER A 14 3.42 -13.11 -1.48
N LEU A 15 3.43 -13.23 -0.16
CA LEU A 15 3.24 -14.47 0.59
C LEU A 15 1.92 -14.46 1.40
N GLY A 16 1.01 -13.54 1.08
CA GLY A 16 -0.32 -13.49 1.69
C GLY A 16 -0.39 -12.84 3.08
N GLY A 17 0.54 -11.94 3.43
CA GLY A 17 0.42 -11.10 4.63
C GLY A 17 0.00 -9.65 4.34
N LEU A 18 -0.06 -8.80 5.38
CA LEU A 18 -0.65 -7.45 5.33
C LEU A 18 0.38 -6.32 5.20
N ARG A 19 1.63 -6.64 4.87
CA ARG A 19 2.75 -5.66 4.83
C ARG A 19 3.04 -4.99 6.19
N ILE A 20 2.51 -5.57 7.27
CA ILE A 20 2.91 -5.25 8.64
C ILE A 20 4.23 -5.96 8.89
N LEU A 21 5.21 -5.27 9.47
CA LEU A 21 6.53 -5.85 9.66
C LEU A 21 6.64 -6.44 11.07
N ASP A 22 7.16 -7.66 11.14
CA ASP A 22 7.56 -8.25 12.42
C ASP A 22 8.81 -7.51 12.93
N MET A 23 8.70 -6.88 14.11
CA MET A 23 9.76 -6.04 14.64
C MET A 23 11.01 -6.85 15.00
N LYS A 24 10.88 -8.11 15.42
CA LYS A 24 12.04 -8.97 15.73
C LYS A 24 12.82 -9.28 14.45
N ALA A 25 12.14 -9.73 13.41
CA ALA A 25 12.76 -10.01 12.11
C ALA A 25 13.32 -8.74 11.45
N ARG A 26 12.63 -7.59 11.58
CA ARG A 26 13.12 -6.30 11.08
C ARG A 26 14.38 -5.84 11.80
N ASN A 27 14.42 -5.97 13.12
CA ASN A 27 15.61 -5.65 13.91
C ASN A 27 16.78 -6.57 13.51
N ALA A 28 16.56 -7.87 13.40
CA ALA A 28 17.58 -8.82 12.93
C ALA A 28 18.13 -8.46 11.54
N ALA A 29 17.27 -8.02 10.62
CA ALA A 29 17.68 -7.55 9.29
C ALA A 29 18.51 -6.26 9.34
N LEU A 30 18.15 -5.30 10.22
CA LEU A 30 18.93 -4.07 10.43
C LEU A 30 20.30 -4.36 11.08
N LEU A 31 20.37 -5.32 12.00
CA LEU A 31 21.64 -5.79 12.56
C LEU A 31 22.49 -6.48 11.50
N GLY A 32 21.87 -7.26 10.59
CA GLY A 32 22.54 -7.79 9.41
C GLY A 32 23.11 -6.69 8.50
N LYS A 33 22.36 -5.59 8.32
CA LYS A 33 22.83 -4.40 7.58
C LYS A 33 24.04 -3.75 8.25
N LEU A 34 24.04 -3.66 9.57
CA LEU A 34 25.17 -3.15 10.33
C LEU A 34 26.43 -4.01 10.11
N CYS A 35 26.30 -5.33 10.15
CA CYS A 35 27.40 -6.25 9.81
C CYS A 35 27.89 -6.05 8.37
N TRP A 36 26.96 -5.88 7.41
CA TRP A 36 27.30 -5.57 6.03
C TRP A 36 28.09 -4.28 5.89
N LEU A 37 27.70 -3.21 6.59
CA LEU A 37 28.43 -1.95 6.58
C LEU A 37 29.84 -2.09 7.17
N ILE A 38 29.99 -2.84 8.26
CA ILE A 38 31.31 -3.13 8.85
C ILE A 38 32.22 -3.88 7.87
N ALA A 39 31.65 -4.82 7.09
CA ALA A 39 32.40 -5.62 6.12
C ALA A 39 32.71 -4.86 4.81
N SER A 40 31.77 -4.06 4.30
CA SER A 40 31.87 -3.38 3.00
C SER A 40 32.49 -1.99 3.07
N SER A 41 32.35 -1.29 4.19
CA SER A 41 32.72 0.12 4.33
C SER A 41 34.07 0.29 5.02
N SER A 42 35.13 -0.29 4.44
CA SER A 42 36.50 -0.25 4.96
C SER A 42 37.08 1.18 5.09
N LYS A 43 36.45 2.18 4.46
CA LYS A 43 36.84 3.59 4.49
C LYS A 43 36.16 4.43 5.58
N MET A 44 35.15 3.90 6.28
CA MET A 44 34.47 4.64 7.34
C MET A 44 35.18 4.46 8.69
N SER A 45 35.55 5.55 9.35
CA SER A 45 36.37 5.53 10.58
C SER A 45 35.75 4.71 11.71
N TRP A 46 34.42 4.71 11.84
CA TRP A 46 33.72 3.92 12.86
C TRP A 46 33.80 2.40 12.58
N ALA A 47 33.75 1.99 11.30
CA ALA A 47 33.86 0.59 10.90
C ALA A 47 35.31 0.09 11.07
N GLN A 48 36.29 0.92 10.70
CA GLN A 48 37.71 0.67 10.94
C GLN A 48 38.00 0.48 12.43
N MET A 49 37.49 1.37 13.28
CA MET A 49 37.62 1.26 14.74
C MET A 49 37.05 -0.07 15.26
N LEU A 50 35.86 -0.48 14.80
CA LEU A 50 35.25 -1.74 15.22
C LEU A 50 36.05 -2.96 14.74
N ASN A 51 36.55 -2.93 13.51
CA ASN A 51 37.42 -3.98 12.95
C ASN A 51 38.71 -4.11 13.76
N CYS A 52 39.42 -3.00 14.01
CA CYS A 52 40.65 -2.99 14.81
C CYS A 52 40.42 -3.46 16.25
N LYS A 53 39.26 -3.17 16.83
CA LYS A 53 38.95 -3.54 18.23
C LYS A 53 38.51 -4.99 18.39
N TYR A 54 37.73 -5.52 17.45
CA TYR A 54 37.02 -6.79 17.63
C TYR A 54 37.39 -7.90 16.64
N LEU A 55 37.91 -7.58 15.45
CA LEU A 55 38.35 -8.56 14.45
C LEU A 55 39.85 -8.85 14.53
N THR A 56 40.44 -8.82 15.73
CA THR A 56 41.85 -9.16 15.92
C THR A 56 42.05 -10.69 15.99
N PRO A 57 43.18 -11.21 15.48
CA PRO A 57 43.48 -12.65 15.52
C PRO A 57 43.36 -13.27 16.92
N HIS A 58 43.77 -12.52 17.95
CA HIS A 58 43.65 -12.93 19.35
C HIS A 58 42.19 -13.10 19.79
N ARG A 59 41.29 -12.18 19.42
CA ARG A 59 39.87 -12.28 19.78
C ARG A 59 39.12 -13.33 18.97
N LEU A 60 39.49 -13.53 17.71
CA LEU A 60 38.88 -14.53 16.82
C LEU A 60 39.26 -15.97 17.20
N ARG A 61 40.43 -16.16 17.83
CA ARG A 61 40.90 -17.48 18.33
C ARG A 61 40.51 -17.76 19.79
N GLY A 62 40.16 -16.74 20.56
CA GLY A 62 39.79 -16.87 21.97
C GLY A 62 38.33 -17.30 22.20
N ASN A 63 38.03 -17.83 23.40
CA ASN A 63 36.68 -18.23 23.77
C ASN A 63 35.69 -17.04 23.75
N PHE A 64 34.77 -17.03 22.78
CA PHE A 64 33.89 -15.89 22.47
C PHE A 64 32.91 -15.49 23.59
N ARG A 65 32.67 -16.37 24.57
CA ARG A 65 31.63 -16.21 25.60
C ARG A 65 32.00 -15.25 26.73
N ASN A 66 33.29 -15.04 27.03
CA ASN A 66 33.73 -14.28 28.21
C ASN A 66 34.47 -12.97 27.91
N GLN A 67 34.49 -12.52 26.65
CA GLN A 67 35.19 -11.28 26.30
C GLN A 67 34.27 -10.06 26.40
N ALA A 68 34.73 -9.01 27.09
CA ALA A 68 34.06 -7.72 27.13
C ALA A 68 33.80 -7.20 25.71
N ALA A 69 32.56 -6.75 25.48
CA ALA A 69 32.05 -6.31 24.18
C ALA A 69 31.16 -5.08 24.36
N SER A 70 31.28 -4.10 23.46
CA SER A 70 30.33 -2.97 23.39
C SER A 70 28.94 -3.45 22.97
N ARG A 71 27.91 -2.70 23.32
CA ARG A 71 26.51 -2.99 22.92
C ARG A 71 26.38 -3.14 21.41
N ILE A 72 27.11 -2.33 20.63
CA ILE A 72 27.17 -2.41 19.17
C ILE A 72 27.73 -3.76 18.70
N TRP A 73 28.82 -4.25 19.32
CA TRP A 73 29.42 -5.52 18.95
C TRP A 73 28.53 -6.71 19.31
N ILE A 74 27.84 -6.65 20.45
CA ILE A 74 26.83 -7.65 20.85
C ILE A 74 25.71 -7.71 19.81
N ALA A 75 25.20 -6.54 19.39
CA ALA A 75 24.16 -6.45 18.36
C ALA A 75 24.63 -6.99 17.00
N CYS A 76 25.91 -6.77 16.63
CA CYS A 76 26.49 -7.37 15.43
C CYS A 76 26.58 -8.90 15.52
N LYS A 77 26.90 -9.46 16.70
CA LYS A 77 26.91 -10.92 16.90
C LYS A 77 25.53 -11.53 16.63
N GLU A 78 24.45 -10.86 17.05
CA GLU A 78 23.07 -11.28 16.78
C GLU A 78 22.74 -11.22 15.28
N GLY A 79 23.11 -10.12 14.62
CA GLY A 79 22.90 -9.91 13.18
C GLY A 79 23.73 -10.81 12.26
N ARG A 80 24.83 -11.40 12.77
CA ARG A 80 25.76 -12.25 12.00
C ARG A 80 25.09 -13.42 11.31
N THR A 81 24.08 -14.02 11.95
CA THR A 81 23.37 -15.18 11.39
C THR A 81 22.64 -14.83 10.08
N ILE A 82 21.97 -13.68 10.04
CA ILE A 82 21.26 -13.19 8.85
C ILE A 82 22.25 -12.71 7.80
N PHE A 83 23.29 -12.00 8.23
CA PHE A 83 24.38 -11.56 7.37
C PHE A 83 25.02 -12.73 6.62
N ASN A 84 25.45 -13.78 7.33
CA ASN A 84 26.06 -14.97 6.74
C ASN A 84 25.12 -15.70 5.78
N LYS A 85 23.82 -15.76 6.09
CA LYS A 85 22.84 -16.42 5.21
C LYS A 85 22.74 -15.77 3.84
N GLY A 86 22.85 -14.44 3.77
CA GLY A 86 22.76 -13.67 2.52
C GLY A 86 24.09 -13.40 1.81
N LEU A 87 25.22 -13.70 2.44
CA LEU A 87 26.55 -13.45 1.91
C LEU A 87 26.96 -14.52 0.89
N ARG A 88 27.46 -14.13 -0.28
CA ARG A 88 28.06 -15.03 -1.28
C ARG A 88 29.28 -14.39 -1.94
N TRP A 89 30.17 -15.23 -2.45
CA TRP A 89 31.27 -14.81 -3.29
C TRP A 89 30.81 -14.57 -4.74
N SER A 90 31.17 -13.42 -5.28
CA SER A 90 31.29 -13.21 -6.73
C SER A 90 32.72 -13.57 -7.10
N ILE A 91 32.90 -14.75 -7.68
CA ILE A 91 34.22 -15.28 -8.06
C ILE A 91 34.64 -14.60 -9.36
N ALA A 92 35.76 -13.90 -9.31
CA ALA A 92 36.49 -13.40 -10.46
C ALA A 92 37.77 -14.24 -10.61
N ASN A 93 38.96 -13.71 -10.29
CA ASN A 93 40.21 -14.44 -10.47
C ASN A 93 40.35 -15.70 -9.58
N GLY A 94 39.54 -15.85 -8.53
CA GLY A 94 39.53 -17.03 -7.66
C GLY A 94 40.72 -17.14 -6.72
N GLU A 95 41.57 -16.12 -6.62
CA GLU A 95 42.75 -16.12 -5.76
C GLU A 95 42.39 -15.91 -4.28
N SER A 96 41.25 -15.27 -4.00
CA SER A 96 40.84 -14.89 -2.63
C SER A 96 39.83 -15.85 -2.01
N VAL A 97 39.49 -16.96 -2.69
CA VAL A 97 38.44 -17.88 -2.25
C VAL A 97 38.96 -19.32 -2.18
N SER A 98 38.68 -20.01 -1.09
CA SER A 98 39.00 -21.43 -0.91
C SER A 98 37.76 -22.29 -1.13
N ALA A 99 37.85 -23.21 -2.09
CA ALA A 99 36.81 -24.18 -2.43
C ALA A 99 36.32 -24.99 -1.20
N TRP A 100 37.22 -25.27 -0.27
CA TRP A 100 36.97 -26.17 0.87
C TRP A 100 36.40 -25.46 2.11
N THR A 101 36.69 -24.17 2.27
CA THR A 101 36.32 -23.42 3.48
C THR A 101 35.22 -22.40 3.24
N ASP A 102 35.09 -21.88 2.02
CA ASP A 102 34.19 -20.78 1.70
C ASP A 102 32.90 -21.22 0.99
N PHE A 103 32.81 -22.48 0.55
CA PHE A 103 31.63 -23.03 -0.10
C PHE A 103 31.05 -24.20 0.69
N SER A 104 29.73 -24.21 0.80
CA SER A 104 28.99 -25.38 1.26
C SER A 104 28.49 -26.13 0.04
N LEU A 105 28.82 -27.42 -0.07
CA LEU A 105 28.28 -28.27 -1.13
C LEU A 105 26.75 -28.38 -0.94
N PRO A 106 25.97 -28.20 -2.00
CA PRO A 106 24.52 -28.31 -1.90
C PRO A 106 24.10 -29.75 -1.59
N SER A 107 23.02 -29.90 -0.82
CA SER A 107 22.46 -31.20 -0.47
C SER A 107 21.69 -31.77 -1.67
N GLY A 108 22.20 -32.82 -2.30
CA GLY A 108 21.55 -33.52 -3.42
C GLY A 108 22.52 -34.05 -4.48
N PRO A 109 22.04 -34.69 -5.56
CA PRO A 109 22.88 -35.16 -6.64
C PRO A 109 23.51 -33.96 -7.38
N LEU A 110 24.83 -33.76 -7.21
CA LEU A 110 25.63 -32.68 -7.83
C LEU A 110 25.31 -32.44 -9.31
N ARG A 111 25.04 -33.51 -10.07
CA ARG A 111 24.74 -33.48 -11.50
C ARG A 111 23.49 -32.66 -11.87
N GLN A 112 22.49 -32.59 -11.00
CA GLN A 112 21.25 -31.85 -11.27
C GLN A 112 21.34 -30.35 -10.93
N GLN A 113 22.41 -29.94 -10.26
CA GLN A 113 22.58 -28.58 -9.74
C GLN A 113 23.69 -27.80 -10.45
N ILE A 114 24.51 -28.48 -11.26
CA ILE A 114 25.49 -27.85 -12.14
C ILE A 114 24.79 -27.58 -13.49
N GLU A 115 23.94 -26.57 -13.54
CA GLU A 115 23.47 -26.00 -14.81
C GLU A 115 24.49 -24.95 -15.29
N GLY A 116 25.50 -25.43 -16.01
CA GLY A 116 26.52 -24.61 -16.66
C GLY A 116 27.66 -24.17 -15.74
N ILE A 117 28.89 -24.50 -16.13
CA ILE A 117 30.09 -23.91 -15.54
C ILE A 117 30.23 -22.50 -16.17
N PRO A 118 30.15 -21.39 -15.40
CA PRO A 118 30.58 -20.11 -15.94
C PRO A 118 32.07 -20.22 -16.25
N SER A 119 32.44 -20.06 -17.53
CA SER A 119 33.84 -20.01 -17.95
C SER A 119 34.55 -18.82 -17.30
N ALA A 120 35.85 -19.00 -17.09
CA ALA A 120 36.73 -18.15 -16.31
C ALA A 120 36.46 -16.64 -16.50
N ALA A 121 36.22 -16.05 -15.34
CA ALA A 121 36.33 -14.67 -14.99
C ALA A 121 37.39 -13.85 -15.73
N ASN A 122 37.06 -12.59 -15.92
CA ASN A 122 37.99 -11.56 -16.32
C ASN A 122 39.12 -11.44 -15.25
N PRO A 123 40.38 -11.80 -15.55
CA PRO A 123 41.47 -11.83 -14.57
C PRO A 123 41.86 -10.45 -14.01
N SER A 124 41.34 -9.38 -14.60
CA SER A 124 41.50 -8.01 -14.12
C SER A 124 40.56 -7.64 -12.96
N HIS A 125 39.64 -8.52 -12.57
CA HIS A 125 38.70 -8.27 -11.49
C HIS A 125 39.02 -9.13 -10.26
N GLU A 126 39.00 -8.49 -9.10
CA GLU A 126 39.16 -9.17 -7.81
C GLU A 126 37.84 -9.83 -7.36
N ASP A 127 37.96 -10.93 -6.63
CA ASP A 127 36.85 -11.59 -5.96
C ASP A 127 36.18 -10.65 -4.95
N LYS A 128 34.84 -10.64 -4.89
CA LYS A 128 34.10 -9.76 -3.97
C LYS A 128 33.00 -10.50 -3.23
N LEU A 129 32.86 -10.18 -1.95
CA LEU A 129 31.70 -10.55 -1.17
C LEU A 129 30.50 -9.69 -1.57
N ILE A 130 29.45 -10.33 -2.04
CA ILE A 130 28.21 -9.69 -2.47
C ILE A 130 27.01 -10.18 -1.65
N TRP A 131 25.96 -9.38 -1.66
CA TRP A 131 24.66 -9.80 -1.18
C TRP A 131 23.92 -10.57 -2.29
N ALA A 132 23.71 -11.87 -2.08
CA ALA A 132 23.25 -12.80 -3.12
C ALA A 132 21.86 -12.49 -3.70
N PHE A 133 21.04 -11.75 -2.94
CA PHE A 133 19.65 -11.47 -3.27
C PHE A 133 19.45 -10.06 -3.83
N SER A 134 20.50 -9.46 -4.41
CA SER A 134 20.44 -8.20 -5.14
C SER A 134 21.20 -8.28 -6.45
N LYS A 135 20.68 -7.62 -7.49
CA LYS A 135 21.26 -7.66 -8.84
C LYS A 135 22.60 -6.92 -8.94
N ASP A 136 22.78 -5.90 -8.11
CA ASP A 136 23.99 -5.08 -8.00
C ASP A 136 24.94 -5.59 -6.89
N GLY A 137 24.59 -6.69 -6.21
CA GLY A 137 25.33 -7.22 -5.07
C GLY A 137 25.23 -6.38 -3.79
N SER A 138 24.39 -5.34 -3.76
CA SER A 138 24.22 -4.48 -2.59
C SER A 138 23.24 -5.06 -1.57
N PHE A 139 23.39 -4.67 -0.30
CA PHE A 139 22.55 -5.19 0.77
C PHE A 139 21.09 -4.74 0.63
N SER A 140 20.18 -5.70 0.45
CA SER A 140 18.74 -5.45 0.40
C SER A 140 18.07 -5.79 1.74
N LEU A 141 17.59 -4.76 2.44
CA LEU A 141 16.89 -4.91 3.71
C LEU A 141 15.65 -5.82 3.60
N ASN A 142 14.96 -5.81 2.46
CA ASN A 142 13.79 -6.65 2.22
C ASN A 142 14.17 -8.14 2.20
N SER A 143 15.21 -8.51 1.44
CA SER A 143 15.68 -9.90 1.41
C SER A 143 16.26 -10.37 2.76
N ALA A 144 16.96 -9.50 3.49
CA ALA A 144 17.43 -9.80 4.84
C ALA A 144 16.28 -10.04 5.82
N TYR A 145 15.20 -9.26 5.72
CA TYR A 145 13.97 -9.47 6.49
C TYR A 145 13.33 -10.82 6.20
N LEU A 146 13.28 -11.23 4.93
CA LEU A 146 12.73 -12.53 4.53
C LEU A 146 13.56 -13.70 5.07
N LEU A 147 14.89 -13.60 5.04
CA LEU A 147 15.77 -14.58 5.68
C LEU A 147 15.57 -14.64 7.20
N ALA A 148 15.34 -13.49 7.85
CA ALA A 148 15.06 -13.41 9.28
C ALA A 148 13.70 -14.03 9.66
N LYS A 149 12.72 -13.96 8.76
CA LYS A 149 11.43 -14.67 8.87
C LYS A 149 11.54 -16.18 8.57
N GLY A 150 12.71 -16.66 8.13
CA GLY A 150 12.95 -18.07 7.84
C GLY A 150 12.54 -18.50 6.42
N PHE A 151 12.27 -17.56 5.51
CA PHE A 151 11.93 -17.92 4.14
C PHE A 151 13.15 -18.38 3.33
N ASN A 152 12.98 -19.42 2.53
CA ASN A 152 13.95 -19.78 1.50
C ASN A 152 13.69 -18.95 0.24
N LEU A 153 14.55 -17.95 0.02
CA LEU A 153 14.41 -17.00 -1.09
C LEU A 153 14.56 -17.62 -2.48
N TRP A 154 15.19 -18.78 -2.58
CA TRP A 154 15.38 -19.49 -3.85
C TRP A 154 14.10 -20.18 -4.35
N ASN A 155 13.14 -20.44 -3.45
CA ASN A 155 11.90 -21.17 -3.75
C ASN A 155 10.65 -20.34 -3.46
N LEU A 156 10.73 -19.01 -3.53
CA LEU A 156 9.63 -18.10 -3.15
C LEU A 156 8.43 -18.11 -4.12
N GLY A 157 8.56 -18.80 -5.25
CA GLY A 157 7.55 -18.86 -6.30
C GLY A 157 6.52 -19.95 -6.03
N THR A 158 5.50 -19.67 -5.20
CA THR A 158 4.13 -20.20 -5.29
C THR A 158 3.36 -19.81 -4.02
N SER A 159 2.73 -18.64 -4.00
CA SER A 159 1.74 -18.33 -2.97
C SER A 159 0.37 -18.14 -3.61
N LEU A 160 -0.59 -18.96 -3.17
CA LEU A 160 -1.99 -18.95 -3.60
C LEU A 160 -2.74 -17.63 -3.26
N HIS A 161 -2.12 -16.70 -2.53
CA HIS A 161 -2.80 -15.52 -1.97
C HIS A 161 -2.40 -14.19 -2.62
N GLN A 162 -1.43 -14.18 -3.53
CA GLN A 162 -0.95 -12.93 -4.12
C GLN A 162 -2.02 -12.26 -5.01
N TRP A 163 -2.89 -13.06 -5.64
CA TRP A 163 -3.92 -12.56 -6.55
C TRP A 163 -4.93 -11.65 -5.84
N VAL A 164 -5.25 -11.90 -4.56
CA VAL A 164 -6.22 -11.11 -3.76
C VAL A 164 -5.90 -9.62 -3.79
N TRP A 165 -4.60 -9.29 -3.76
CA TRP A 165 -4.15 -7.90 -3.74
C TRP A 165 -4.14 -7.25 -5.13
N LYS A 166 -4.08 -8.05 -6.19
CA LYS A 166 -4.08 -7.61 -7.59
C LYS A 166 -5.48 -7.28 -8.12
N VAL A 167 -6.55 -7.78 -7.49
CA VAL A 167 -7.94 -7.53 -7.93
C VAL A 167 -8.31 -6.05 -7.76
N HIS A 168 -9.04 -5.45 -8.70
CA HIS A 168 -9.52 -4.06 -8.63
C HIS A 168 -10.86 -3.97 -7.89
N ILE A 169 -10.83 -4.13 -6.56
CA ILE A 169 -11.99 -4.05 -5.67
C ILE A 169 -11.66 -3.21 -4.42
N SER A 170 -12.68 -2.85 -3.64
CA SER A 170 -12.47 -2.03 -2.44
C SER A 170 -11.54 -2.73 -1.43
N PRO A 171 -10.71 -1.98 -0.68
CA PRO A 171 -9.80 -2.56 0.31
C PRO A 171 -10.50 -3.41 1.37
N ARG A 172 -11.75 -3.08 1.71
CA ARG A 172 -12.58 -3.84 2.67
C ARG A 172 -12.90 -5.24 2.13
N ILE A 173 -13.24 -5.34 0.84
CA ILE A 173 -13.54 -6.62 0.20
C ILE A 173 -12.25 -7.44 0.03
N LYS A 174 -11.12 -6.82 -0.34
CA LYS A 174 -9.80 -7.50 -0.37
C LYS A 174 -9.45 -8.11 0.99
N PHE A 175 -9.65 -7.34 2.05
CA PHE A 175 -9.39 -7.79 3.41
C PHE A 175 -10.33 -8.93 3.82
N PHE A 176 -11.61 -8.86 3.43
CA PHE A 176 -12.56 -9.94 3.66
C PHE A 176 -12.18 -11.23 2.93
N ILE A 177 -11.87 -11.16 1.63
CA ILE A 177 -11.39 -12.31 0.84
C ILE A 177 -10.10 -12.88 1.45
N TRP A 178 -9.20 -12.02 1.91
CA TRP A 178 -7.99 -12.44 2.63
C TRP A 178 -8.31 -13.20 3.93
N LEU A 179 -9.32 -12.78 4.71
CA LEU A 179 -9.79 -13.52 5.88
C LEU A 179 -10.39 -14.89 5.49
N CYS A 180 -11.13 -14.95 4.39
CA CYS A 180 -11.66 -16.21 3.86
C CYS A 180 -10.54 -17.17 3.49
N ALA A 181 -9.53 -16.70 2.75
CA ALA A 181 -8.37 -17.50 2.35
C ALA A 181 -7.57 -18.05 3.54
N HIS A 182 -7.54 -17.30 4.65
CA HIS A 182 -6.90 -17.72 5.90
C HIS A 182 -7.83 -18.48 6.87
N ARG A 183 -9.03 -18.91 6.43
CA ARG A 183 -10.04 -19.59 7.27
C ARG A 183 -10.27 -18.88 8.62
N SER A 184 -10.51 -17.58 8.54
CA SER A 184 -10.57 -16.68 9.69
C SER A 184 -11.88 -15.90 9.82
N VAL A 185 -12.85 -16.20 8.96
CA VAL A 185 -14.24 -15.78 9.12
C VAL A 185 -14.91 -16.72 10.13
N PRO A 186 -15.65 -16.22 11.13
CA PRO A 186 -16.18 -17.02 12.24
C PRO A 186 -17.44 -17.78 11.83
N THR A 187 -17.34 -18.67 10.85
CA THR A 187 -18.42 -19.63 10.57
C THR A 187 -18.37 -20.76 11.59
N LYS A 188 -19.50 -21.44 11.83
CA LYS A 188 -19.53 -22.54 12.81
C LYS A 188 -18.51 -23.65 12.51
N GLU A 189 -18.23 -23.94 11.23
CA GLU A 189 -17.14 -24.86 10.85
C GLU A 189 -15.77 -24.36 11.34
N VAL A 190 -15.45 -23.08 11.14
CA VAL A 190 -14.17 -22.48 11.56
C VAL A 190 -14.08 -22.43 13.08
N LEU A 191 -15.17 -22.08 13.76
CA LEU A 191 -15.25 -22.07 15.23
C LEU A 191 -15.11 -23.48 15.80
N GLY A 192 -15.76 -24.48 15.19
CA GLY A 192 -15.63 -25.90 15.52
C GLY A 192 -14.19 -26.41 15.37
N SER A 193 -13.53 -26.06 14.27
CA SER A 193 -12.10 -26.39 14.05
C SER A 193 -11.16 -25.81 15.10
N ARG A 194 -11.62 -24.83 15.88
CA ARG A 194 -10.88 -24.17 16.97
C ARG A 194 -11.29 -24.67 18.36
N GLY A 195 -12.07 -25.74 18.44
CA GLY A 195 -12.44 -26.42 19.69
C GLY A 195 -13.71 -25.89 20.35
N LEU A 196 -14.52 -25.06 19.67
CA LEU A 196 -15.84 -24.69 20.16
C LEU A 196 -16.85 -25.79 19.80
N ASN A 197 -17.56 -26.32 20.80
CA ASN A 197 -18.54 -27.37 20.59
C ASN A 197 -19.87 -26.76 20.09
N LEU A 198 -19.95 -26.57 18.77
CA LEU A 198 -21.11 -25.99 18.09
C LEU A 198 -21.67 -27.00 17.09
N ASP A 199 -23.00 -27.08 16.99
CA ASP A 199 -23.64 -27.78 15.87
C ASP A 199 -23.28 -27.06 14.57
N PRO A 200 -22.60 -27.71 13.61
CA PRO A 200 -22.11 -27.07 12.39
C PRO A 200 -23.23 -26.72 11.41
N THR A 201 -24.49 -27.03 11.68
CA THR A 201 -25.62 -26.78 10.79
C THR A 201 -25.85 -25.28 10.55
N CYS A 202 -26.06 -24.90 9.29
CA CYS A 202 -26.34 -23.51 8.91
C CYS A 202 -27.73 -23.06 9.40
N GLU A 203 -27.80 -21.98 10.18
CA GLU A 203 -29.07 -21.45 10.71
C GLU A 203 -29.94 -20.74 9.66
N LEU A 204 -29.36 -20.37 8.52
CA LEU A 204 -30.08 -19.59 7.50
C LEU A 204 -30.94 -20.49 6.61
N CYS A 205 -30.38 -21.61 6.15
CA CYS A 205 -31.08 -22.56 5.28
C CYS A 205 -31.45 -23.86 5.98
N SER A 206 -30.95 -24.10 7.20
CA SER A 206 -31.09 -25.36 7.93
C SER A 206 -30.61 -26.60 7.17
N GLU A 207 -29.75 -26.41 6.17
CA GLU A 207 -29.24 -27.45 5.28
C GLU A 207 -27.71 -27.36 5.15
N GLY A 208 -27.02 -28.46 5.45
CA GLY A 208 -25.57 -28.55 5.33
C GLY A 208 -24.79 -27.80 6.42
N SER A 209 -23.46 -27.92 6.37
CA SER A 209 -22.56 -27.27 7.32
C SER A 209 -22.29 -25.81 6.96
N GLU A 210 -22.32 -24.93 7.96
CA GLU A 210 -21.99 -23.51 7.87
C GLU A 210 -20.49 -23.29 7.64
N SER A 211 -20.09 -23.53 6.39
CA SER A 211 -18.76 -23.23 5.86
C SER A 211 -18.70 -21.82 5.28
N ILE A 212 -17.48 -21.30 5.09
CA ILE A 212 -17.27 -20.00 4.42
C ILE A 212 -17.85 -20.02 2.99
N ILE A 213 -17.69 -21.12 2.25
CA ILE A 213 -18.20 -21.22 0.88
C ILE A 213 -19.72 -21.38 0.88
N HIS A 214 -20.26 -22.16 1.82
CA HIS A 214 -21.71 -22.31 1.96
C HIS A 214 -22.37 -20.98 2.27
N THR A 215 -21.92 -20.27 3.30
CA THR A 215 -22.48 -18.97 3.70
C THR A 215 -22.38 -17.91 2.60
N LEU A 216 -21.35 -17.94 1.75
CA LEU A 216 -21.14 -16.94 0.71
C LEU A 216 -21.74 -17.28 -0.65
N ARG A 217 -21.92 -18.57 -0.99
CA ARG A 217 -22.27 -19.00 -2.35
C ARG A 217 -23.30 -20.12 -2.41
N ASP A 218 -23.15 -21.16 -1.59
CA ASP A 218 -23.96 -22.38 -1.77
C ASP A 218 -25.27 -22.38 -0.95
N CYS A 219 -25.38 -21.50 0.05
CA CYS A 219 -26.58 -21.35 0.86
C CYS A 219 -27.75 -20.83 0.00
N ARG A 220 -28.92 -21.49 0.10
CA ARG A 220 -30.13 -21.09 -0.65
C ARG A 220 -30.52 -19.63 -0.38
N VAL A 221 -30.36 -19.17 0.86
CA VAL A 221 -30.63 -17.77 1.24
C VAL A 221 -29.61 -16.83 0.59
N ALA A 222 -28.32 -17.17 0.60
CA ALA A 222 -27.29 -16.38 -0.09
C ALA A 222 -27.52 -16.31 -1.61
N GLN A 223 -27.92 -17.42 -2.23
CA GLN A 223 -28.29 -17.46 -3.64
C GLN A 223 -29.55 -16.65 -3.95
N ALA A 224 -30.55 -16.65 -3.06
CA ALA A 224 -31.76 -15.85 -3.21
C ALA A 224 -31.46 -14.35 -3.10
N VAL A 225 -30.60 -13.94 -2.17
CA VAL A 225 -30.11 -12.55 -2.06
C VAL A 225 -29.36 -12.17 -3.34
N ALA A 226 -28.42 -13.00 -3.80
CA ALA A 226 -27.72 -12.80 -5.06
C ALA A 226 -28.72 -12.60 -6.21
N LYS A 227 -29.66 -13.53 -6.37
CA LYS A 227 -30.71 -13.47 -7.42
C LYS A 227 -31.64 -12.25 -7.28
N GLY A 228 -31.96 -11.79 -6.08
CA GLY A 228 -32.75 -10.58 -5.83
C GLY A 228 -32.01 -9.28 -6.15
N THR A 229 -30.68 -9.26 -5.98
CA THR A 229 -29.79 -8.16 -6.41
C THR A 229 -29.46 -8.14 -7.91
N SER A 230 -30.06 -9.04 -8.71
CA SER A 230 -29.75 -9.20 -10.14
C SER A 230 -30.09 -8.01 -11.04
N SER A 231 -30.86 -7.01 -10.58
CA SER A 231 -31.11 -5.81 -11.38
C SER A 231 -30.08 -4.70 -11.19
N ILE A 232 -29.32 -4.66 -10.07
CA ILE A 232 -28.45 -3.50 -9.76
C ILE A 232 -27.03 -3.87 -9.30
N CYS A 233 -26.80 -5.01 -8.63
CA CYS A 233 -25.48 -5.32 -8.04
C CYS A 233 -24.71 -6.49 -8.68
N LEU A 234 -25.35 -7.45 -9.35
CA LEU A 234 -24.63 -8.62 -9.89
C LEU A 234 -24.03 -8.47 -11.29
N LYS A 235 -24.41 -7.42 -12.05
CA LYS A 235 -23.81 -7.18 -13.39
C LYS A 235 -22.31 -6.84 -13.34
N LYS A 236 -21.72 -6.58 -12.17
CA LYS A 236 -20.27 -6.32 -12.03
C LYS A 236 -19.45 -7.42 -11.36
N GLU A 237 -20.06 -8.45 -10.78
CA GLU A 237 -19.30 -9.46 -10.01
C GLU A 237 -19.46 -10.91 -10.48
N VAL A 238 -20.50 -11.27 -11.26
CA VAL A 238 -20.69 -12.68 -11.72
C VAL A 238 -20.22 -12.94 -13.15
N GLU A 239 -20.20 -11.94 -14.04
CA GLU A 239 -19.58 -12.09 -15.38
C GLU A 239 -18.07 -12.38 -15.30
N TYR A 240 -17.41 -12.04 -14.18
CA TYR A 240 -15.98 -12.25 -14.01
C TYR A 240 -15.59 -13.69 -13.62
N PHE A 241 -16.52 -14.49 -13.12
CA PHE A 241 -16.26 -15.91 -12.79
C PHE A 241 -16.43 -16.84 -14.00
N ALA A 242 -17.00 -16.36 -15.11
CA ALA A 242 -17.14 -17.11 -16.36
C ALA A 242 -16.26 -16.57 -17.51
N ILE A 243 -15.53 -15.47 -17.29
CA ILE A 243 -14.66 -14.85 -18.29
C ILE A 243 -13.26 -14.77 -17.68
N VAL A 244 -12.54 -15.89 -17.68
CA VAL A 244 -11.09 -15.89 -17.90
C VAL A 244 -10.89 -16.05 -19.41
N PRO A 245 -10.79 -14.96 -20.18
CA PRO A 245 -10.03 -15.01 -21.41
C PRO A 245 -8.55 -14.93 -21.01
N ASN A 246 -7.71 -15.64 -21.76
CA ASN A 246 -6.26 -15.48 -21.72
C ASN A 246 -5.88 -14.00 -21.61
N GLU A 247 -4.88 -13.71 -20.77
CA GLU A 247 -4.39 -12.36 -20.47
C GLU A 247 -4.38 -11.45 -21.70
N PRO A 248 -5.15 -10.34 -21.73
CA PRO A 248 -4.83 -9.26 -22.65
C PRO A 248 -3.61 -8.52 -22.10
N ASN A 249 -2.62 -8.32 -22.97
CA ASN A 249 -1.39 -7.58 -22.72
C ASN A 249 -1.58 -6.39 -21.77
N LYS A 250 -0.77 -6.33 -20.71
CA LYS A 250 -0.70 -5.15 -19.83
C LYS A 250 -0.55 -3.89 -20.70
N PRO A 251 -1.44 -2.89 -20.60
CA PRO A 251 -1.21 -1.63 -21.26
C PRO A 251 0.08 -1.03 -20.72
N SER A 252 0.93 -0.56 -21.63
CA SER A 252 2.16 0.18 -21.31
C SER A 252 1.83 1.32 -20.35
N ARG A 253 2.59 1.44 -19.26
CA ARG A 253 2.50 2.61 -18.37
C ARG A 253 2.94 3.83 -19.15
N VAL A 254 1.98 4.66 -19.56
CA VAL A 254 2.24 5.93 -20.22
C VAL A 254 2.51 6.98 -19.13
N GLN A 255 3.66 7.64 -19.19
CA GLN A 255 3.89 8.86 -18.40
C GLN A 255 3.05 9.97 -19.03
N VAL A 256 2.12 10.53 -18.25
CA VAL A 256 1.26 11.64 -18.67
C VAL A 256 1.70 12.88 -17.91
N GLN A 257 1.95 13.98 -18.62
CA GLN A 257 2.18 15.27 -18.00
C GLN A 257 0.86 15.79 -17.41
N VAL A 258 0.78 15.83 -16.09
CA VAL A 258 -0.42 16.30 -15.37
C VAL A 258 -0.29 17.79 -15.09
N LYS A 259 -1.24 18.56 -15.60
CA LYS A 259 -1.43 19.98 -15.26
C LYS A 259 -2.91 20.28 -15.15
N TRP A 260 -3.26 21.27 -14.31
CA TRP A 260 -4.61 21.80 -14.28
C TRP A 260 -4.91 22.52 -15.61
N ASN A 261 -6.09 22.29 -16.16
CA ASN A 261 -6.53 22.90 -17.42
C ASN A 261 -7.73 23.81 -17.15
N LYS A 262 -7.75 24.99 -17.78
CA LYS A 262 -8.88 25.93 -17.72
C LYS A 262 -10.15 25.27 -18.29
N PRO A 263 -11.35 25.57 -17.74
CA PRO A 263 -12.59 25.06 -18.32
C PRO A 263 -12.90 25.75 -19.66
N SER A 264 -13.79 25.14 -20.45
CA SER A 264 -14.27 25.71 -21.71
C SER A 264 -14.94 27.07 -21.48
N THR A 265 -14.98 27.91 -22.52
CA THR A 265 -15.65 29.22 -22.46
C THR A 265 -17.09 29.08 -22.00
N GLY A 266 -17.50 29.90 -21.01
CA GLY A 266 -18.84 29.85 -20.42
C GLY A 266 -19.02 28.82 -19.29
N TRP A 267 -17.98 28.03 -18.96
CA TRP A 267 -17.98 27.09 -17.84
C TRP A 267 -17.17 27.61 -16.66
N VAL A 268 -17.64 27.30 -15.45
CA VAL A 268 -16.90 27.46 -14.20
C VAL A 268 -16.35 26.11 -13.76
N LYS A 269 -15.13 26.11 -13.25
CA LYS A 269 -14.49 24.90 -12.72
C LYS A 269 -14.44 24.95 -11.20
N LEU A 270 -14.97 23.89 -10.59
CA LEU A 270 -15.02 23.65 -9.16
C LEU A 270 -14.00 22.56 -8.83
N ASN A 271 -13.08 22.83 -7.91
CA ASN A 271 -12.13 21.86 -7.39
C ASN A 271 -12.29 21.78 -5.86
N THR A 272 -12.41 20.57 -5.30
CA THR A 272 -12.55 20.35 -3.85
C THR A 272 -11.56 19.30 -3.35
N ASP A 273 -11.20 19.38 -2.06
CA ASP A 273 -10.37 18.39 -1.37
C ASP A 273 -10.70 18.32 0.12
N GLY A 274 -10.48 17.14 0.73
CA GLY A 274 -10.67 16.86 2.15
C GLY A 274 -9.42 16.28 2.78
N THR A 275 -8.90 16.94 3.82
CA THR A 275 -7.66 16.53 4.48
C THR A 275 -7.88 16.02 5.90
N MET A 276 -7.06 15.05 6.31
CA MET A 276 -6.91 14.60 7.68
C MET A 276 -5.44 14.32 7.95
N TYR A 277 -4.87 14.96 8.98
CA TYR A 277 -3.48 14.72 9.40
C TYR A 277 -3.23 15.10 10.87
N GLY A 278 -2.07 14.70 11.39
CA GLY A 278 -1.62 15.07 12.74
C GLY A 278 -2.12 14.17 13.86
N ASN A 279 -1.62 14.42 15.07
CA ASN A 279 -2.05 13.80 16.32
C ASN A 279 -1.99 14.87 17.44
N PRO A 280 -3.14 15.39 17.93
CA PRO A 280 -4.52 14.99 17.62
C PRO A 280 -4.92 15.27 16.16
N SER A 281 -5.90 14.52 15.65
CA SER A 281 -6.35 14.59 14.26
C SER A 281 -6.89 15.98 13.92
N LYS A 282 -6.24 16.66 12.97
CA LYS A 282 -6.73 17.88 12.34
C LYS A 282 -7.44 17.51 11.04
N VAL A 283 -8.67 17.98 10.87
CA VAL A 283 -9.50 17.71 9.69
C VAL A 283 -9.96 19.03 9.10
N GLY A 284 -9.87 19.13 7.77
CA GLY A 284 -10.30 20.32 7.05
C GLY A 284 -10.82 19.98 5.66
N GLY A 285 -11.65 20.86 5.14
CA GLY A 285 -12.10 20.83 3.74
C GLY A 285 -11.81 22.16 3.07
N GLY A 286 -11.54 22.09 1.78
CA GLY A 286 -11.30 23.26 0.96
C GLY A 286 -11.90 23.10 -0.42
N GLY A 287 -12.30 24.22 -1.00
CA GLY A 287 -12.85 24.27 -2.34
C GLY A 287 -12.53 25.59 -3.02
N VAL A 288 -12.47 25.55 -4.34
CA VAL A 288 -12.19 26.71 -5.20
C VAL A 288 -13.04 26.66 -6.45
N LEU A 289 -13.58 27.81 -6.83
CA LEU A 289 -14.24 28.09 -8.09
C LEU A 289 -13.37 29.00 -8.95
N ARG A 290 -13.21 28.61 -10.22
CA ARG A 290 -12.46 29.37 -11.22
C ARG A 290 -13.28 29.60 -12.49
N SER A 291 -13.17 30.80 -13.05
CA SER A 291 -13.78 31.18 -14.32
C SER A 291 -13.13 30.44 -15.51
N CYS A 292 -13.69 30.62 -16.71
CA CYS A 292 -13.10 30.12 -17.96
C CYS A 292 -11.75 30.78 -18.34
N SER A 293 -11.46 31.98 -17.85
CA SER A 293 -10.13 32.59 -17.93
C SER A 293 -9.15 31.98 -16.92
N GLY A 294 -9.63 31.18 -15.98
CA GLY A 294 -8.86 30.57 -14.89
C GLY A 294 -8.76 31.43 -13.65
N ASP A 295 -9.44 32.57 -13.60
CA ASP A 295 -9.41 33.50 -12.48
C ASP A 295 -10.20 32.93 -11.31
N TRP A 296 -9.69 33.15 -10.09
CA TRP A 296 -10.42 32.86 -8.86
C TRP A 296 -11.72 33.68 -8.79
N ILE A 297 -12.85 33.00 -8.62
CA ILE A 297 -14.16 33.66 -8.43
C ILE A 297 -14.79 33.39 -7.06
N GLY A 298 -14.35 32.34 -6.37
CA GLY A 298 -14.90 31.93 -5.08
C GLY A 298 -14.18 30.72 -4.51
N GLY A 299 -14.42 30.44 -3.23
CA GLY A 299 -13.91 29.26 -2.54
C GLY A 299 -13.91 29.41 -1.02
N PHE A 300 -13.56 28.33 -0.33
CA PHE A 300 -13.49 28.32 1.13
C PHE A 300 -12.34 27.46 1.67
N ALA A 301 -12.04 27.71 2.94
CA ALA A 301 -11.30 26.81 3.81
C ALA A 301 -12.09 26.65 5.12
N ARG A 302 -12.35 25.40 5.52
CA ARG A 302 -13.21 25.07 6.67
C ARG A 302 -12.54 24.04 7.57
N LYS A 303 -12.54 24.31 8.89
CA LYS A 303 -12.22 23.29 9.90
C LYS A 303 -13.36 22.31 10.04
N MET A 304 -13.04 21.02 10.07
CA MET A 304 -14.01 19.97 10.35
C MET A 304 -13.65 19.30 11.68
N GLY A 305 -14.67 18.77 12.37
CA GLY A 305 -14.48 18.00 13.59
C GLY A 305 -13.83 16.65 13.32
N SER A 306 -14.07 15.68 14.21
CA SER A 306 -13.53 14.32 14.04
C SER A 306 -14.32 13.54 12.98
N THR A 307 -13.77 13.41 11.78
CA THR A 307 -14.36 12.59 10.71
C THR A 307 -13.29 11.91 9.84
N SER A 308 -13.70 11.01 8.94
CA SER A 308 -12.80 10.33 7.99
C SER A 308 -12.44 11.22 6.79
N SER A 309 -11.28 10.99 6.15
CA SER A 309 -10.88 11.73 4.94
C SER A 309 -11.96 11.67 3.84
N THR A 310 -12.55 10.50 3.60
CA THR A 310 -13.66 10.34 2.62
C THR A 310 -14.90 11.18 2.95
N VAL A 311 -15.21 11.33 4.24
CA VAL A 311 -16.35 12.16 4.67
C VAL A 311 -15.99 13.65 4.60
N ALA A 312 -14.74 14.02 4.87
CA ALA A 312 -14.25 15.39 4.68
C ALA A 312 -14.31 15.82 3.20
N GLU A 313 -13.94 14.94 2.26
CA GLU A 313 -14.09 15.16 0.82
C GLU A 313 -15.54 15.48 0.42
N LEU A 314 -16.50 14.68 0.92
CA LEU A 314 -17.91 14.86 0.61
C LEU A 314 -18.50 16.13 1.24
N TRP A 315 -18.09 16.49 2.45
CA TRP A 315 -18.48 17.76 3.05
C TRP A 315 -17.91 18.95 2.28
N ALA A 316 -16.65 18.86 1.85
CA ALA A 316 -16.04 19.90 1.03
C ALA A 316 -16.78 20.08 -0.30
N LEU A 317 -17.15 18.98 -0.96
CA LEU A 317 -17.98 18.99 -2.16
C LEU A 317 -19.33 19.67 -1.91
N LYS A 318 -20.04 19.27 -0.85
CA LYS A 318 -21.35 19.84 -0.51
C LYS A 318 -21.26 21.36 -0.28
N ASP A 319 -20.26 21.80 0.47
CA ASP A 319 -20.07 23.22 0.80
C ASP A 319 -19.78 24.05 -0.47
N GLU A 320 -18.92 23.56 -1.38
CA GLU A 320 -18.59 24.29 -2.62
C GLU A 320 -19.77 24.30 -3.61
N LEU A 321 -20.53 23.20 -3.71
CA LEU A 321 -21.75 23.15 -4.52
C LEU A 321 -22.80 24.15 -4.02
N ALA A 322 -22.98 24.26 -2.70
CA ALA A 322 -23.88 25.23 -2.11
C ALA A 322 -23.42 26.67 -2.41
N MET A 323 -22.12 26.94 -2.34
CA MET A 323 -21.56 28.24 -2.73
C MET A 323 -21.80 28.54 -4.21
N ALA A 324 -21.53 27.58 -5.10
CA ALA A 324 -21.72 27.75 -6.53
C ALA A 324 -23.18 28.03 -6.89
N MET A 325 -24.13 27.37 -6.20
CA MET A 325 -25.55 27.59 -6.36
C MET A 325 -25.95 29.01 -5.90
N GLN A 326 -25.40 29.49 -4.78
CA GLN A 326 -25.65 30.87 -4.31
C GLN A 326 -25.10 31.93 -5.25
N MET A 327 -24.01 31.63 -5.97
CA MET A 327 -23.42 32.51 -6.98
C MET A 327 -24.19 32.51 -8.32
N GLY A 328 -25.24 31.70 -8.47
CA GLY A 328 -26.02 31.62 -9.70
C GLY A 328 -25.25 31.04 -10.88
N ILE A 329 -24.30 30.15 -10.63
CA ILE A 329 -23.54 29.48 -11.69
C ILE A 329 -24.43 28.46 -12.40
N GLU A 330 -24.47 28.48 -13.73
CA GLU A 330 -25.30 27.57 -14.52
C GLU A 330 -24.51 26.39 -15.13
N ASN A 331 -23.27 26.65 -15.57
CA ASN A 331 -22.41 25.67 -16.25
C ASN A 331 -21.20 25.33 -15.37
N ILE A 332 -21.18 24.14 -14.77
CA ILE A 332 -20.20 23.76 -13.77
C ILE A 332 -19.45 22.46 -14.11
N CYS A 333 -18.13 22.51 -14.02
CA CYS A 333 -17.23 21.37 -14.13
C CYS A 333 -16.65 21.06 -12.74
N ILE A 334 -17.10 19.97 -12.14
CA ILE A 334 -16.75 19.50 -10.81
C ILE A 334 -15.58 18.52 -10.93
N GLU A 335 -14.43 18.89 -10.38
CA GLU A 335 -13.20 18.11 -10.40
C GLU A 335 -12.82 17.67 -8.99
N MET A 336 -12.61 16.36 -8.81
CA MET A 336 -12.12 15.79 -7.56
C MET A 336 -11.01 14.78 -7.84
N ASP A 337 -10.02 14.69 -6.96
CA ASP A 337 -8.95 13.67 -7.01
C ASP A 337 -9.31 12.38 -6.26
N ALA A 338 -10.41 12.39 -5.51
CA ALA A 338 -11.00 11.19 -4.94
C ALA A 338 -11.86 10.43 -5.98
N GLU A 339 -11.22 9.59 -6.81
CA GLU A 339 -11.92 8.79 -7.85
C GLU A 339 -13.13 8.02 -7.30
N PHE A 340 -13.01 7.48 -6.08
CA PHE A 340 -14.10 6.76 -5.42
C PHE A 340 -15.34 7.64 -5.18
N ILE A 341 -15.16 8.91 -4.80
CA ILE A 341 -16.26 9.85 -4.59
C ILE A 341 -16.91 10.24 -5.92
N VAL A 342 -16.10 10.53 -6.95
CA VAL A 342 -16.59 10.80 -8.31
C VAL A 342 -17.49 9.67 -8.78
N GLN A 343 -17.04 8.42 -8.64
CA GLN A 343 -17.83 7.26 -9.05
C GLN A 343 -19.14 7.13 -8.26
N LEU A 344 -19.16 7.40 -6.95
CA LEU A 344 -20.36 7.34 -6.12
C LEU A 344 -21.36 8.45 -6.47
N VAL A 345 -20.88 9.67 -6.70
CA VAL A 345 -21.73 10.82 -7.03
C VAL A 345 -22.34 10.65 -8.42
N SER A 346 -21.54 10.23 -9.42
CA SER A 346 -22.01 10.07 -10.80
C SER A 346 -22.88 8.84 -11.05
N ARG A 347 -22.90 7.86 -10.14
CA ARG A 347 -23.65 6.60 -10.33
C ARG A 347 -24.61 6.35 -9.16
N PRO A 348 -25.87 6.82 -9.25
CA PRO A 348 -26.89 6.60 -8.22
C PRO A 348 -27.14 5.12 -7.89
N SER A 349 -26.84 4.21 -8.83
CA SER A 349 -26.97 2.76 -8.62
C SER A 349 -25.93 2.16 -7.66
N MET A 350 -24.88 2.91 -7.30
CA MET A 350 -23.91 2.50 -6.29
C MET A 350 -24.29 3.09 -4.94
N ALA A 351 -24.94 2.29 -4.10
CA ALA A 351 -25.33 2.69 -2.75
C ALA A 351 -24.17 2.51 -1.75
N ASN A 352 -24.00 3.48 -0.86
CA ASN A 352 -23.15 3.34 0.32
C ASN A 352 -23.95 3.78 1.55
N LEU A 353 -24.57 2.81 2.24
CA LEU A 353 -25.50 3.05 3.35
C LEU A 353 -24.99 4.03 4.42
N MET A 354 -23.66 4.11 4.64
CA MET A 354 -23.06 5.01 5.62
C MET A 354 -22.86 6.45 5.11
N LEU A 355 -22.73 6.64 3.80
CA LEU A 355 -22.50 7.94 3.17
C LEU A 355 -23.74 8.45 2.42
N GLU A 356 -24.77 7.63 2.27
CA GLU A 356 -25.96 7.89 1.44
C GLU A 356 -26.66 9.22 1.76
N PRO A 357 -26.83 9.64 3.02
CA PRO A 357 -27.43 10.94 3.32
C PRO A 357 -26.65 12.11 2.69
N LEU A 358 -25.32 12.12 2.87
CA LEU A 358 -24.45 13.18 2.36
C LEU A 358 -24.26 13.09 0.84
N LEU A 359 -24.22 11.87 0.29
CA LEU A 359 -24.20 11.65 -1.17
C LEU A 359 -25.49 12.12 -1.82
N SER A 360 -26.64 11.86 -1.21
CA SER A 360 -27.94 12.32 -1.71
C SER A 360 -28.00 13.84 -1.73
N ASP A 361 -27.53 14.52 -0.68
CA ASP A 361 -27.41 15.98 -0.65
C ASP A 361 -26.55 16.49 -1.82
N CYS A 362 -25.37 15.91 -2.04
CA CYS A 362 -24.48 16.31 -3.14
C CYS A 362 -25.13 16.07 -4.51
N ARG A 363 -25.79 14.91 -4.71
CA ARG A 363 -26.48 14.58 -5.97
C ARG A 363 -27.62 15.55 -6.23
N ASN A 364 -28.41 15.87 -5.22
CA ASN A 364 -29.52 16.82 -5.32
C ASN A 364 -29.00 18.22 -5.68
N LEU A 365 -27.90 18.68 -5.06
CA LEU A 365 -27.26 19.94 -5.41
C LEU A 365 -26.71 19.92 -6.85
N ILE A 366 -26.08 18.84 -7.29
CA ILE A 366 -25.54 18.75 -8.67
C ILE A 366 -26.66 18.83 -9.71
N GLN A 367 -27.85 18.30 -9.39
CA GLN A 367 -29.02 18.34 -10.26
C GLN A 367 -29.67 19.72 -10.37
N THR A 368 -29.35 20.68 -9.48
CA THR A 368 -29.89 22.04 -9.60
C THR A 368 -29.19 22.85 -10.69
N PHE A 369 -27.99 22.45 -11.11
CA PHE A 369 -27.24 23.10 -12.16
C PHE A 369 -27.73 22.64 -13.56
N PRO A 370 -28.10 23.56 -14.46
CA PRO A 370 -28.53 23.23 -15.82
C PRO A 370 -27.52 22.36 -16.58
N ASN A 371 -26.22 22.67 -16.46
CA ASN A 371 -25.15 21.90 -17.07
C ASN A 371 -24.09 21.57 -16.01
N SER A 372 -24.02 20.32 -15.58
CA SER A 372 -23.00 19.84 -14.64
C SER A 372 -22.21 18.67 -15.22
N LEU A 373 -20.90 18.71 -14.99
CA LEU A 373 -19.97 17.65 -15.39
C LEU A 373 -19.10 17.27 -14.20
N VAL A 374 -19.16 16.02 -13.76
CA VAL A 374 -18.31 15.50 -12.67
C VAL A 374 -17.19 14.66 -13.26
N VAL A 375 -15.93 15.04 -12.98
CA VAL A 375 -14.75 14.34 -13.50
C VAL A 375 -13.72 14.08 -12.41
N HIS A 376 -12.99 12.98 -12.58
CA HIS A 376 -11.82 12.67 -11.77
C HIS A 376 -10.59 13.37 -12.36
N VAL A 377 -9.77 13.96 -11.50
CA VAL A 377 -8.48 14.55 -11.84
C VAL A 377 -7.36 13.95 -11.00
N PHE A 378 -6.14 13.93 -11.53
CA PHE A 378 -4.99 13.53 -10.73
C PHE A 378 -4.68 14.57 -9.65
N ARG A 379 -4.17 14.12 -8.51
CA ARG A 379 -3.87 14.96 -7.35
C ARG A 379 -2.94 16.13 -7.67
N GLU A 380 -2.00 15.93 -8.59
CA GLU A 380 -1.07 16.97 -9.04
C GLU A 380 -1.79 18.15 -9.74
N ALA A 381 -2.97 17.92 -10.32
CA ALA A 381 -3.83 18.96 -10.89
C ALA A 381 -4.77 19.62 -9.85
N ASN A 382 -4.97 19.02 -8.67
CA ASN A 382 -5.89 19.49 -7.62
C ASN A 382 -5.19 20.25 -6.47
N GLY A 383 -3.98 20.78 -6.71
CA GLY A 383 -3.12 21.32 -5.65
C GLY A 383 -3.69 22.53 -4.90
N CYS A 384 -4.52 23.36 -5.54
CA CYS A 384 -5.13 24.53 -4.91
C CYS A 384 -6.14 24.13 -3.83
N ALA A 385 -7.10 23.25 -4.17
CA ALA A 385 -8.08 22.73 -3.22
C ALA A 385 -7.42 22.02 -2.03
N ASN A 386 -6.39 21.20 -2.28
CA ASN A 386 -5.64 20.54 -1.19
C ASN A 386 -4.89 21.52 -0.28
N ARG A 387 -4.42 22.67 -0.79
CA ARG A 387 -3.86 23.73 0.07
C ARG A 387 -4.93 24.37 0.94
N LEU A 388 -6.10 24.67 0.37
CA LEU A 388 -7.23 25.24 1.12
C LEU A 388 -7.76 24.29 2.20
N ALA A 389 -7.81 22.98 1.90
CA ALA A 389 -8.20 21.97 2.88
C ALA A 389 -7.23 21.93 4.07
N ARG A 390 -5.92 22.01 3.83
CA ARG A 390 -4.89 22.11 4.89
C ARG A 390 -5.00 23.39 5.69
N MET A 391 -5.21 24.53 5.03
CA MET A 391 -5.48 25.78 5.72
C MET A 391 -6.72 25.66 6.62
N GLY A 392 -7.78 25.03 6.13
CA GLY A 392 -9.01 24.77 6.88
C GLY A 392 -8.77 23.95 8.15
N ALA A 393 -7.93 22.92 8.06
CA ALA A 393 -7.58 22.06 9.20
C ALA A 393 -6.80 22.80 10.31
N GLU A 394 -6.20 23.95 9.99
CA GLU A 394 -5.43 24.79 10.90
C GLU A 394 -6.23 25.96 11.49
N LEU A 395 -7.45 26.20 11.02
CA LEU A 395 -8.33 27.24 11.57
C LEU A 395 -8.80 26.87 13.00
N ASP A 396 -9.20 27.87 13.77
CA ASP A 396 -9.86 27.68 15.06
C ASP A 396 -11.33 27.26 14.89
N GLU A 397 -11.90 26.56 15.88
CA GLU A 397 -13.12 25.72 15.82
C GLU A 397 -14.42 26.35 15.28
N HIS A 398 -14.45 27.65 15.00
CA HIS A 398 -15.68 28.38 14.68
C HIS A 398 -15.65 29.22 13.40
N LEU A 399 -14.61 29.12 12.56
CA LEU A 399 -14.47 29.98 11.38
C LEU A 399 -14.53 29.17 10.08
N THR A 400 -15.66 29.25 9.37
CA THR A 400 -15.67 29.10 7.90
C THR A 400 -15.25 30.45 7.33
N ARG A 401 -14.09 30.51 6.66
CA ARG A 401 -13.66 31.74 5.99
C ARG A 401 -13.99 31.63 4.49
N PRO A 402 -14.97 32.40 3.97
CA PRO A 402 -15.03 32.67 2.55
C PRO A 402 -13.71 33.35 2.18
N THR A 403 -12.92 32.74 1.31
CA THR A 403 -11.65 33.35 0.88
C THR A 403 -11.97 34.39 -0.18
N SER A 404 -12.53 35.52 0.24
CA SER A 404 -12.62 36.76 -0.57
C SER A 404 -11.28 37.52 -0.64
N PHE A 405 -10.23 36.99 -0.03
CA PHE A 405 -8.88 37.56 0.02
C PHE A 405 -7.83 36.46 -0.20
N ALA A 406 -7.48 36.17 -1.46
CA ALA A 406 -6.28 35.41 -1.80
C ALA A 406 -5.84 35.65 -3.26
N THR A 407 -5.35 36.85 -3.56
CA THR A 407 -4.66 37.18 -4.82
C THR A 407 -3.29 36.50 -4.98
N THR A 408 -2.93 35.49 -4.17
CA THR A 408 -1.55 34.96 -4.09
C THR A 408 -1.40 33.44 -4.14
N ILE A 409 -2.44 32.65 -4.43
CA ILE A 409 -2.31 31.17 -4.53
C ILE A 409 -2.06 30.70 -5.99
N ASP A 410 -2.20 31.60 -6.98
CA ASP A 410 -2.22 31.22 -8.40
C ASP A 410 -0.84 31.05 -9.09
N ASP A 411 0.28 31.46 -8.50
CA ASP A 411 1.55 31.50 -9.26
C ASP A 411 2.48 30.27 -9.12
N ALA A 412 2.15 29.26 -8.34
CA ALA A 412 3.10 28.17 -8.05
C ALA A 412 3.20 27.05 -9.10
N ASN A 413 2.50 27.11 -10.24
CA ASN A 413 2.52 26.04 -11.27
C ASN A 413 2.86 26.49 -12.70
N THR A 414 3.39 27.69 -12.88
CA THR A 414 3.91 28.15 -14.18
C THR A 414 5.33 28.69 -14.01
N GLY A 415 6.33 27.85 -14.25
CA GLY A 415 7.73 28.28 -14.35
C GLY A 415 8.74 27.25 -13.81
N GLY A 416 9.29 26.43 -14.70
CA GLY A 416 10.41 25.55 -14.43
C GLY A 416 10.75 24.73 -15.67
N GLN A 417 11.68 25.26 -16.45
CA GLN A 417 12.35 24.59 -17.58
C GLN A 417 13.04 23.29 -17.14
#